data_AF-A0A813BHP9-F1
#
_entry.id   AF-A0A813BHP9-F1
#
_cell.length_a   1.000
_cell.length_b   1.000
_cell.length_c   1.000
_cell.angle_alpha   90.00
_cell.angle_beta   90.00
_cell.angle_gamma   90.00
#
_symmetry.space_group_name_H-M   'P 1'
#
loop_
_entity.id
_entity.type
_entity.pdbx_description
1 polymer ?
#
loop_
_entity_poly.entity_id
_entity_poly.type
_entity_poly.pdbx_seq_one_letter_code
_entity_poly.pdbx_strand_id
1 'polypeptide(L)'
;MDTSPESRSQKIVELTDLVYDSLDLEYIKTTGSLFASKSLRHSTTRKQLGFMKQFQYEGRLLTEKVTTCVVKRLIDQKSLELPAYPGFSKRAWVKESAQLLLTLLQKARRSYSSMAESMDGMDTQPWQLDPEEDSQVIKRGASSTSTVACMHGYI
;
A
#
# COMPACT_ATOMS: atom_id res chain seq x y z
N MET A 1 -0.20 24.05 18.90
CA MET A 1 0.94 23.47 18.17
C MET A 1 0.87 23.99 16.75
N ASP A 2 1.51 25.13 16.52
CA ASP A 2 1.60 25.79 15.22
C ASP A 2 2.56 25.02 14.33
N THR A 3 2.03 24.29 13.35
CA THR A 3 2.84 23.91 12.19
C THR A 3 3.02 25.18 11.37
N SER A 4 4.18 25.82 11.50
CA SER A 4 4.50 27.05 10.77
C SER A 4 4.23 26.86 9.26
N PRO A 5 3.60 27.83 8.57
CA PRO A 5 3.32 27.73 7.13
C PRO A 5 4.58 27.54 6.27
N GLU A 6 5.77 27.90 6.78
CA GLU A 6 7.06 27.60 6.17
C GLU A 6 7.36 26.08 6.14
N SER A 7 7.09 25.35 7.23
CA SER A 7 7.28 23.90 7.28
C SER A 7 6.43 23.20 6.23
N ARG A 8 5.15 23.62 6.10
CA ARG A 8 4.23 23.06 5.11
C ARG A 8 4.73 23.29 3.68
N SER A 9 5.22 24.48 3.37
CA SER A 9 5.71 24.81 2.02
C SER A 9 6.98 24.02 1.68
N GLN A 10 7.90 23.88 2.63
CA GLN A 10 9.10 23.07 2.48
C GLN A 10 8.76 21.59 2.27
N LYS A 11 7.79 21.04 3.01
CA LYS A 11 7.31 19.67 2.82
C LYS A 11 6.67 19.42 1.46
N ILE A 12 6.03 20.43 0.86
CA ILE A 12 5.49 20.34 -0.51
C ILE A 12 6.63 20.27 -1.53
N VAL A 13 7.71 21.02 -1.32
CA VAL A 13 8.90 20.97 -2.18
C VAL A 13 9.56 19.59 -2.05
N GLU A 14 9.81 19.13 -0.82
CA GLU A 14 10.37 17.80 -0.54
C GLU A 14 9.54 16.69 -1.18
N LEU A 15 8.20 16.75 -1.05
CA LEU A 15 7.30 15.80 -1.71
C LEU A 15 7.40 15.89 -3.24
N THR A 16 7.60 17.08 -3.79
CA THR A 16 7.76 17.27 -5.25
C THR A 16 9.05 16.61 -5.74
N ASP A 17 10.15 16.78 -5.01
CA ASP A 17 11.44 16.16 -5.33
C ASP A 17 11.34 14.64 -5.27
N LEU A 18 10.81 14.09 -4.17
CA LEU A 18 10.65 12.64 -3.99
C LEU A 18 9.73 12.02 -5.05
N VAL A 19 8.65 12.72 -5.42
CA VAL A 19 7.78 12.27 -6.51
C VAL A 19 8.58 12.27 -7.81
N TYR A 20 9.24 13.37 -8.17
CA TYR A 20 10.01 13.48 -9.42
C TYR A 20 11.06 12.36 -9.56
N ASP A 21 11.85 12.11 -8.51
CA ASP A 21 12.90 11.09 -8.50
C ASP A 21 12.34 9.67 -8.65
N SER A 22 11.07 9.47 -8.32
CA SER A 22 10.37 8.19 -8.46
C SER A 22 9.68 7.98 -9.81
N LEU A 23 9.56 9.04 -10.63
CA LEU A 23 8.84 8.97 -11.89
C LEU A 23 9.66 8.31 -12.99
N ASP A 24 8.95 7.59 -13.85
CA ASP A 24 9.51 7.13 -15.11
C ASP A 24 9.25 8.20 -16.18
N LEU A 25 10.28 9.00 -16.46
CA LEU A 25 10.18 10.14 -17.38
C LEU A 25 9.91 9.69 -18.82
N GLU A 26 10.47 8.57 -19.26
CA GLU A 26 10.22 8.03 -20.60
C GLU A 26 8.77 7.56 -20.74
N TYR A 27 8.23 6.91 -19.70
CA TYR A 27 6.84 6.51 -19.66
C TYR A 27 5.89 7.71 -19.77
N ILE A 28 6.16 8.81 -19.05
CA ILE A 28 5.34 10.03 -19.08
C ILE A 28 5.38 10.66 -20.47
N LYS A 29 6.57 10.80 -21.07
CA LYS A 29 6.72 11.35 -22.42
C LYS A 29 5.95 10.53 -23.47
N THR A 30 5.94 9.21 -23.31
CA THR A 30 5.31 8.29 -24.29
C THR A 30 3.79 8.21 -24.12
N THR A 31 3.32 8.11 -22.87
CA THR A 31 1.91 7.78 -22.58
C THR A 31 1.07 8.97 -22.14
N GLY A 32 1.71 10.04 -21.66
CA GLY A 32 1.01 11.16 -21.05
C GLY A 32 0.32 10.80 -19.74
N SER A 33 0.74 9.75 -19.03
CA SER A 33 0.24 9.44 -17.70
C SER A 33 1.36 9.52 -16.67
N LEU A 34 1.05 10.06 -15.49
CA LEU A 34 2.02 10.21 -14.39
C LEU A 34 2.45 8.85 -13.80
N PHE A 35 1.55 7.86 -13.79
CA PHE A 35 1.85 6.50 -13.35
C PHE A 35 1.14 5.48 -14.23
N ALA A 36 1.71 4.29 -14.36
CA ALA A 36 1.12 3.19 -15.13
C ALA A 36 -0.15 2.60 -14.50
N SER A 37 -0.34 2.76 -13.19
CA SER A 37 -1.50 2.20 -12.50
C SER A 37 -1.96 3.07 -11.34
N LYS A 38 -3.26 3.01 -11.06
CA LYS A 38 -3.93 3.60 -9.89
C LYS A 38 -3.86 2.71 -8.65
N SER A 39 -3.08 1.63 -8.70
CA SER A 39 -3.06 0.56 -7.72
C SER A 39 -1.65 0.23 -7.23
N LEU A 40 -1.53 0.03 -5.91
CA LEU A 40 -0.31 -0.48 -5.26
C LEU A 40 -0.14 -2.00 -5.42
N ARG A 41 -1.01 -2.68 -6.15
CA ARG A 41 -0.84 -4.12 -6.43
C ARG A 41 0.33 -4.37 -7.38
N HIS A 42 0.68 -3.40 -8.22
CA HIS A 42 1.82 -3.52 -9.13
C HIS A 42 3.14 -3.19 -8.41
N SER A 43 4.13 -4.04 -8.60
CA SER A 43 5.46 -3.89 -7.99
C SER A 43 6.11 -2.56 -8.36
N THR A 44 6.00 -2.12 -9.63
CA THR A 44 6.50 -0.83 -10.11
C THR A 44 5.90 0.33 -9.33
N THR A 45 4.57 0.41 -9.23
CA THR A 45 3.89 1.50 -8.51
C THR A 45 4.25 1.51 -7.01
N ARG A 46 4.45 0.34 -6.37
CA ARG A 46 4.97 0.28 -4.99
C ARG A 46 6.39 0.77 -4.85
N LYS A 47 7.27 0.44 -5.80
CA LYS A 47 8.67 0.89 -5.80
C LYS A 47 8.73 2.41 -5.94
N GLN A 48 7.98 2.97 -6.89
CA GLN A 48 7.88 4.42 -7.10
C GLN A 48 7.38 5.13 -5.83
N LEU A 49 6.40 4.56 -5.14
CA LEU A 49 5.89 5.15 -3.89
C LEU A 49 6.63 4.66 -2.64
N GLY A 50 7.78 4.01 -2.79
CA GLY A 50 8.54 3.44 -1.68
C GLY A 50 9.03 4.48 -0.68
N PHE A 51 9.32 5.71 -1.15
CA PHE A 51 9.70 6.85 -0.31
C PHE A 51 8.65 7.19 0.76
N MET A 52 7.38 6.81 0.54
CA MET A 52 6.30 7.05 1.48
C MET A 52 6.47 6.33 2.83
N LYS A 53 7.37 5.34 2.91
CA LYS A 53 7.71 4.66 4.17
C LYS A 53 8.45 5.58 5.15
N GLN A 54 9.27 6.49 4.63
CA GLN A 54 10.14 7.37 5.41
C GLN A 54 9.64 8.82 5.43
N PHE A 55 8.69 9.16 4.55
CA PHE A 55 8.11 10.50 4.49
C PHE A 55 7.24 10.79 5.71
N GLN A 56 7.64 11.79 6.51
CA GLN A 56 6.85 12.25 7.66
C GLN A 56 5.72 13.16 7.22
N TYR A 57 4.49 12.75 7.52
CA TYR A 57 3.30 13.52 7.19
C TYR A 57 2.99 14.54 8.29
N GLU A 58 3.31 15.82 8.07
CA GLU A 58 2.84 16.90 8.95
C GLU A 58 1.45 17.40 8.54
N GLY A 59 0.46 17.31 9.44
CA GLY A 59 -0.87 17.88 9.22
C GLY A 59 -1.64 17.32 8.02
N ARG A 60 -2.37 18.19 7.28
CA ARG A 60 -3.20 17.85 6.11
C ARG A 60 -2.45 18.05 4.78
N LEU A 61 -1.35 17.32 4.58
CA LEU A 61 -0.56 17.36 3.33
C LEU A 61 -1.21 16.57 2.18
N LEU A 62 -1.91 15.47 2.45
CA LEU A 62 -2.57 14.64 1.43
C LEU A 62 -3.95 15.21 1.04
N THR A 63 -3.95 16.39 0.43
CA THR A 63 -5.16 17.06 -0.07
C THR A 63 -5.03 17.37 -1.55
N GLU A 64 -6.16 17.48 -2.25
CA GLU A 64 -6.20 17.80 -3.68
C GLU A 64 -5.47 19.10 -4.02
N LYS A 65 -5.59 20.13 -3.16
CA LYS A 65 -4.88 21.40 -3.34
C LYS A 65 -3.35 21.21 -3.34
N VAL A 66 -2.84 20.39 -2.42
CA VAL A 66 -1.39 20.13 -2.31
C VAL A 66 -0.90 19.29 -3.48
N THR A 67 -1.60 18.21 -3.82
CA THR A 67 -1.17 17.35 -4.95
C THR A 67 -1.26 18.09 -6.28
N THR A 68 -2.25 18.98 -6.46
CA THR A 68 -2.30 19.87 -7.62
C THR A 68 -1.10 20.83 -7.65
N CYS A 69 -0.69 21.35 -6.50
CA CYS A 69 0.51 22.20 -6.40
C CYS A 69 1.78 21.43 -6.75
N VAL A 70 1.93 20.20 -6.24
CA VAL A 70 3.04 19.29 -6.58
C VAL A 70 3.09 19.06 -8.09
N VAL A 71 1.98 18.66 -8.71
CA VAL A 71 1.94 18.40 -10.17
C VAL A 71 2.27 19.64 -10.99
N LYS A 72 1.78 20.81 -10.58
CA LYS A 72 2.16 22.08 -11.22
C LYS A 72 3.65 22.36 -11.10
N ARG A 73 4.23 22.15 -9.91
CA ARG A 73 5.68 22.31 -9.68
C ARG A 73 6.52 21.33 -10.49
N LEU A 74 6.06 20.10 -10.69
CA LEU A 74 6.74 19.16 -11.59
C LEU A 74 6.87 19.72 -13.01
N ILE A 75 5.81 20.35 -13.52
CA ILE A 75 5.83 20.96 -14.85
C ILE A 75 6.69 22.22 -14.86
N ASP A 76 6.44 23.13 -13.91
CA ASP A 76 6.98 24.50 -13.98
C ASP A 76 8.42 24.59 -13.42
N GLN A 77 8.79 23.76 -12.44
CA GLN A 77 10.11 23.80 -11.77
C GLN A 77 11.05 22.68 -12.21
N LYS A 78 10.52 21.47 -12.46
CA LYS A 78 11.32 20.32 -12.89
C LYS A 78 11.29 20.11 -14.41
N SER A 79 10.67 21.04 -15.14
CA SER A 79 10.55 21.03 -16.61
C SER A 79 10.09 19.67 -17.16
N LEU A 80 9.08 19.07 -16.51
CA LEU A 80 8.54 17.78 -16.94
C LEU A 80 7.99 17.88 -18.36
N GLU A 81 8.58 17.11 -19.28
CA GLU A 81 8.13 17.05 -20.67
C GLU A 81 6.81 16.27 -20.77
N LEU A 82 5.80 16.92 -21.34
CA LEU A 82 4.48 16.34 -21.58
C LEU A 82 4.32 16.04 -23.07
N PRO A 83 3.62 14.97 -23.44
CA PRO A 83 3.34 14.68 -24.84
C PRO A 83 2.45 15.76 -25.47
N ALA A 84 2.79 16.16 -26.70
CA ALA A 84 2.10 17.20 -27.45
C ALA A 84 1.32 16.59 -28.63
N TYR A 85 0.27 15.82 -28.34
CA TYR A 85 -0.65 15.30 -29.36
C TYR A 85 -1.90 16.21 -29.51
N PRO A 86 -2.52 16.25 -30.71
CA PRO A 86 -3.73 17.05 -30.93
C PRO A 86 -4.85 16.63 -29.97
N GLY A 87 -5.42 17.60 -29.25
CA GLY A 87 -6.43 17.37 -28.21
C GLY A 87 -5.87 17.22 -26.78
N PHE A 88 -4.55 17.24 -26.58
CA PHE A 88 -3.97 17.27 -25.25
C PHE A 88 -4.30 18.58 -24.51
N SER A 89 -4.91 18.46 -23.33
CA SER A 89 -5.21 19.60 -22.46
C SER A 89 -4.36 19.53 -21.21
N LYS A 90 -3.36 20.42 -21.10
CA LYS A 90 -2.52 20.57 -19.89
C LYS A 90 -3.37 20.71 -18.62
N ARG A 91 -4.49 21.43 -18.69
CA ARG A 91 -5.40 21.61 -17.56
C ARG A 91 -6.08 20.31 -17.13
N ALA A 92 -6.57 19.52 -18.09
CA ALA A 92 -7.18 18.22 -17.80
C ALA A 92 -6.13 17.25 -17.24
N TRP A 93 -4.95 17.21 -17.86
CA TRP A 93 -3.83 16.38 -17.44
C TRP A 93 -3.39 16.66 -15.99
N VAL A 94 -3.25 17.94 -15.62
CA VAL A 94 -2.88 18.34 -14.25
C VAL A 94 -3.93 17.84 -13.25
N LYS A 95 -5.22 17.97 -13.57
CA LYS A 95 -6.32 17.55 -12.69
C LYS A 95 -6.32 16.03 -12.50
N GLU A 96 -6.23 15.29 -13.59
CA GLU A 96 -6.22 13.82 -13.56
C GLU A 96 -4.98 13.28 -12.84
N SER A 97 -3.81 13.84 -13.12
CA SER A 97 -2.55 13.47 -12.48
C SER A 97 -2.56 13.80 -11.00
N ALA A 98 -3.10 14.95 -10.60
CA ALA A 98 -3.21 15.34 -9.19
C ALA A 98 -4.15 14.42 -8.40
N GLN A 99 -5.26 14.00 -9.01
CA GLN A 99 -6.23 13.08 -8.38
C GLN A 99 -5.66 11.65 -8.29
N LEU A 100 -4.95 11.21 -9.32
CA LEU A 100 -4.28 9.92 -9.34
C LEU A 100 -3.17 9.87 -8.28
N LEU A 101 -2.31 10.88 -8.24
CA LEU A 101 -1.25 11.02 -7.25
C LEU A 101 -1.84 11.02 -5.83
N LEU A 102 -2.89 11.81 -5.58
CA LEU A 102 -3.57 11.84 -4.29
C LEU A 102 -4.06 10.45 -3.86
N THR A 103 -4.73 9.74 -4.76
CA THR A 103 -5.26 8.40 -4.49
C THR A 103 -4.15 7.43 -4.13
N LEU A 104 -3.04 7.48 -4.88
CA LEU A 104 -1.89 6.63 -4.66
C LEU A 104 -1.19 6.93 -3.32
N LEU A 105 -0.94 8.21 -3.01
CA LEU A 105 -0.34 8.63 -1.75
C LEU A 105 -1.21 8.23 -0.54
N GLN A 106 -2.54 8.41 -0.63
CA GLN A 106 -3.47 8.00 0.43
C GLN A 106 -3.52 6.48 0.61
N LYS A 107 -3.42 5.70 -0.47
CA LYS A 107 -3.30 4.25 -0.38
C LYS A 107 -1.95 3.83 0.22
N ALA A 108 -0.86 4.49 -0.18
CA ALA A 108 0.49 4.18 0.28
C ALA A 108 0.61 4.45 1.77
N ARG A 109 0.12 5.61 2.23
CA ARG A 109 0.04 5.94 3.65
C ARG A 109 -0.69 4.86 4.46
N ARG A 110 -1.86 4.41 4.02
CA ARG A 110 -2.62 3.36 4.71
C ARG A 110 -1.86 2.02 4.72
N SER A 111 -1.27 1.64 3.60
CA SER A 111 -0.53 0.38 3.47
C SER A 111 0.72 0.36 4.35
N TYR A 112 1.45 1.47 4.46
CA TYR A 112 2.67 1.54 5.25
C TYR A 112 2.42 1.81 6.74
N SER A 113 1.37 2.55 7.08
CA SER A 113 0.91 2.68 8.47
C SER A 113 0.49 1.32 9.05
N SER A 114 -0.26 0.53 8.29
CA SER A 114 -0.65 -0.83 8.70
C SER A 114 0.54 -1.77 8.87
N MET A 115 1.62 -1.60 8.08
CA MET A 115 2.88 -2.35 8.25
C MET A 115 3.65 -1.94 9.51
N ALA A 116 3.64 -0.67 9.88
CA ALA A 116 4.27 -0.21 11.12
C ALA A 116 3.56 -0.78 12.35
N GLU A 117 2.21 -0.78 12.35
CA GLU A 117 1.42 -1.38 13.44
C GLU A 117 1.54 -2.91 13.50
N SER A 118 1.75 -3.59 12.36
CA SER A 118 1.95 -5.05 12.36
C SER A 118 3.38 -5.49 12.67
N MET A 119 4.35 -4.57 12.73
CA MET A 119 5.68 -4.83 13.30
C MET A 119 5.74 -4.52 14.80
N ASP A 120 4.91 -3.58 15.28
CA ASP A 120 4.74 -3.29 16.71
C ASP A 120 3.83 -4.34 17.41
N GLY A 121 2.92 -4.96 16.66
CA GLY A 121 2.08 -6.08 17.10
C GLY A 121 2.73 -7.46 16.97
N MET A 122 4.06 -7.53 16.92
CA MET A 122 4.81 -8.79 16.90
C MET A 122 5.50 -9.07 18.24
N ASP A 123 4.95 -8.51 19.33
CA ASP A 123 5.16 -8.96 20.69
C ASP A 123 3.83 -9.45 21.26
N THR A 124 3.84 -10.67 21.80
CA THR A 124 2.71 -11.38 22.45
C THR A 124 1.52 -11.79 21.57
N GLN A 125 1.67 -12.88 20.81
CA GLN A 125 0.66 -13.93 20.92
C GLN A 125 1.03 -14.80 22.13
N PRO A 126 0.30 -14.73 23.26
CA PRO A 126 0.43 -15.75 24.27
C PRO A 126 -0.11 -17.04 23.64
N TRP A 127 0.80 -17.92 23.28
CA TRP A 127 0.53 -19.35 23.32
C TRP A 127 -0.02 -19.62 24.72
N GLN A 128 -1.34 -19.74 24.87
CA GLN A 128 -1.92 -20.50 25.97
C GLN A 128 -1.44 -21.94 25.79
N LEU A 129 -0.21 -22.19 26.22
CA LEU A 129 0.19 -23.45 26.79
C LEU A 129 -0.53 -23.50 28.13
N ASP A 130 -1.75 -24.03 28.14
CA ASP A 130 -2.35 -24.57 29.35
C ASP A 130 -1.39 -25.65 29.87
N PRO A 131 -0.74 -25.47 31.04
CA PRO A 131 0.07 -26.48 31.66
C PRO A 131 -0.79 -27.22 32.67
N GLU A 132 -1.74 -28.03 32.21
CA GLU A 132 -2.36 -29.07 33.04
C GLU A 132 -2.53 -30.34 32.21
N GLU A 133 -1.43 -31.03 31.96
CA GLU A 133 -1.49 -32.47 31.74
C GLU A 133 -0.27 -33.13 32.40
N ASP A 134 -0.31 -33.22 33.73
CA ASP A 134 0.46 -34.24 34.45
C ASP A 134 -0.46 -35.42 34.77
N SER A 135 -0.06 -36.57 34.20
CA SER A 135 -0.31 -37.91 34.69
C SER A 135 -1.75 -38.39 34.91
N GLN A 136 -2.22 -39.24 33.99
CA GLN A 136 -2.49 -40.64 34.37
C GLN A 136 -2.61 -41.57 33.16
N VAL A 137 -1.57 -42.38 32.99
CA VAL A 137 -1.65 -43.74 32.44
C VAL A 137 -2.80 -44.48 33.11
N ILE A 138 -3.72 -45.11 32.34
CA ILE A 138 -4.30 -46.47 32.54
C ILE A 138 -5.23 -46.84 31.35
N LYS A 139 -4.80 -47.87 30.61
CA LYS A 139 -5.52 -49.02 29.99
C LYS A 139 -6.90 -48.88 29.30
N ARG A 140 -6.88 -49.43 28.07
CA ARG A 140 -7.78 -50.44 27.45
C ARG A 140 -9.23 -50.04 27.13
N GLY A 141 -9.65 -50.32 25.88
CA GLY A 141 -11.03 -50.75 25.63
C GLY A 141 -11.57 -50.56 24.21
N ALA A 142 -11.26 -51.51 23.34
CA ALA A 142 -12.07 -52.03 22.23
C ALA A 142 -12.87 -51.06 21.32
N SER A 143 -12.36 -50.97 20.09
CA SER A 143 -13.14 -50.78 18.87
C SER A 143 -14.22 -51.86 18.74
N SER A 144 -15.48 -51.45 18.60
CA SER A 144 -16.59 -52.29 18.14
C SER A 144 -17.27 -51.62 16.95
N THR A 145 -16.88 -52.03 15.75
CA THR A 145 -17.73 -51.91 14.57
C THR A 145 -17.76 -53.29 13.94
N SER A 146 -18.82 -54.03 14.27
CA SER A 146 -19.01 -55.43 13.92
C SER A 146 -19.24 -55.56 12.41
N THR A 147 -18.27 -56.13 11.71
CA THR A 147 -18.46 -56.79 10.41
C THR A 147 -18.38 -58.27 10.68
N VAL A 148 -19.47 -59.00 10.49
CA VAL A 148 -19.42 -60.47 10.41
C VAL A 148 -20.04 -60.89 9.09
N ALA A 149 -19.19 -61.54 8.31
CA ALA A 149 -19.50 -62.17 7.04
C ALA A 149 -20.07 -63.58 7.25
N CYS A 150 -20.93 -63.98 6.29
CA CYS A 150 -21.13 -65.32 5.71
C CYS A 150 -21.32 -66.56 6.64
N MET A 151 -22.42 -67.30 6.45
CA MET A 151 -22.45 -68.65 5.82
C MET A 151 -23.76 -69.43 6.11
N HIS A 152 -24.28 -70.08 5.04
CA HIS A 152 -25.08 -71.33 4.98
C HIS A 152 -26.45 -71.39 5.71
N GLY A 153 -27.56 -71.91 5.18
CA GLY A 153 -27.84 -72.87 4.11
C GLY A 153 -28.88 -73.90 4.63
N TYR A 154 -29.88 -74.27 3.81
CA TYR A 154 -30.98 -75.24 4.03
C TYR A 154 -32.08 -74.80 5.02
N ILE A 155 -33.38 -74.93 4.73
CA ILE A 155 -34.16 -76.04 4.14
C ILE A 155 -35.21 -75.52 3.15
#